data_AF-A0A929K9W6-F1
#
_entry.id   AF-A0A929K9W6-F1
#
_cell.length_a   1.000
_cell.length_b   1.000
_cell.length_c   1.000
_cell.angle_alpha   90.00
_cell.angle_beta   90.00
_cell.angle_gamma   90.00
#
_symmetry.space_group_name_H-M   'P 1'
#
loop_
_entity.id
_entity.type
_entity.pdbx_description
1 polymer ?
#
loop_
_entity_poly.entity_id
_entity_poly.type
_entity_poly.pdbx_seq_one_letter_code
_entity_poly.pdbx_strand_id
1 'polypeptide(L)' 'MVKPGTLVKMTKGYRGIEGVVVEKTESQFELYILKLDNGLNLIAGPSAFIPLEKKDYIKNPFKNEEEEA' A
#
# COMPACT_ATOMS: atom_id res chain seq x y z
N MET A 1 -11.42 -9.36 1.85
CA MET A 1 -11.20 -9.27 0.40
C MET A 1 -10.79 -7.85 0.06
N VAL A 2 -9.64 -7.68 -0.58
CA VAL A 2 -9.06 -6.35 -0.86
C VAL A 2 -9.74 -5.76 -2.09
N LYS A 3 -10.11 -4.48 -2.05
CA LYS A 3 -10.85 -3.83 -3.14
C LYS A 3 -9.94 -2.91 -3.96
N PRO A 4 -10.21 -2.69 -5.26
CA PRO A 4 -9.64 -1.58 -6.00
C PRO A 4 -9.74 -0.27 -5.21
N GLY A 5 -8.68 0.54 -5.25
CA GLY A 5 -8.54 1.77 -4.47
C GLY A 5 -8.08 1.57 -3.02
N THR A 6 -7.86 0.33 -2.57
CA THR A 6 -7.29 0.08 -1.23
C THR A 6 -5.83 0.47 -1.23
N LEU A 7 -5.45 1.31 -0.27
CA LEU A 7 -4.07 1.67 0.01
C LEU A 7 -3.39 0.52 0.73
N VAL A 8 -2.15 0.23 0.35
CA VAL A 8 -1.42 -0.91 0.87
C VAL A 8 0.01 -0.52 1.18
N LYS A 9 0.60 -1.20 2.17
CA LYS A 9 2.02 -1.15 2.47
C LYS A 9 2.65 -2.51 2.25
N MET A 10 3.70 -2.54 1.45
CA MET A 10 4.41 -3.78 1.17
C MET A 10 5.16 -4.28 2.41
N THR A 11 5.08 -5.59 2.68
CA THR A 11 5.72 -6.23 3.83
C THR A 11 6.86 -7.18 3.47
N LYS A 12 6.94 -7.59 2.19
CA LYS A 12 7.95 -8.53 1.66
C LYS A 12 8.85 -7.84 0.62
N GLY A 13 8.83 -8.28 -0.64
CA GLY A 13 9.48 -7.53 -1.72
C GLY A 13 8.95 -6.09 -1.74
N TYR A 14 9.84 -5.12 -1.97
CA TYR A 14 9.52 -3.68 -1.87
C TYR A 14 9.04 -3.24 -0.48
N ARG A 15 9.48 -3.94 0.59
CA ARG A 15 9.09 -3.66 1.98
C ARG A 15 9.12 -2.16 2.31
N GLY A 16 8.04 -1.68 2.92
CA GLY A 16 7.91 -0.31 3.38
C GLY A 16 7.40 0.66 2.32
N ILE A 17 7.45 0.29 1.03
CA ILE A 17 6.87 1.09 -0.05
C ILE A 17 5.36 0.94 -0.02
N GLU A 18 4.68 2.08 -0.18
CA GLU A 18 3.24 2.17 -0.23
C GLU A 18 2.75 2.17 -1.69
N GLY A 19 1.47 1.92 -1.84
CA GLY A 19 0.84 1.91 -3.14
C GLY A 19 -0.66 1.70 -3.03
N VAL A 20 -1.26 1.47 -4.19
CA VAL A 20 -2.69 1.29 -4.33
C VAL A 20 -3.01 0.03 -5.12
N VAL A 21 -4.03 -0.69 -4.68
CA VAL A 21 -4.63 -1.80 -5.42
C VAL A 21 -5.41 -1.21 -6.59
N VAL A 22 -4.98 -1.53 -7.80
CA VAL A 22 -5.65 -1.09 -9.03
C VAL A 22 -6.79 -2.03 -9.34
N GLU A 23 -6.53 -3.33 -9.35
CA GLU A 23 -7.52 -4.35 -9.68
C GLU A 23 -7.19 -5.72 -9.07
N LYS A 24 -8.20 -6.59 -8.99
CA LYS A 24 -8.02 -8.02 -8.73
C LYS A 24 -7.97 -8.73 -10.09
N THR A 25 -7.00 -9.62 -10.28
CA THR A 25 -6.90 -10.37 -11.54
C THR A 25 -7.99 -11.43 -11.65
N GLU A 26 -8.20 -11.95 -12.86
CA GLU A 26 -9.12 -13.08 -13.14
C GLU A 26 -8.57 -14.44 -12.69
N SER A 27 -7.42 -14.45 -12.00
CA SER A 27 -6.83 -15.69 -11.49
C SER A 27 -7.75 -16.36 -10.47
N GLN A 28 -7.74 -17.69 -10.44
CA GLN A 28 -8.31 -18.48 -9.34
C GLN A 28 -7.63 -18.17 -8.00
N PHE A 29 -6.39 -17.67 -8.03
CA PHE A 29 -5.67 -17.22 -6.86
C PHE A 29 -5.99 -15.76 -6.56
N GLU A 30 -5.91 -15.37 -5.29
CA GLU A 30 -6.05 -13.97 -4.90
C GLU A 30 -4.79 -13.18 -5.28
N LEU A 31 -4.74 -12.71 -6.52
CA LEU A 31 -3.69 -11.85 -7.06
C LEU A 31 -4.26 -10.48 -7.41
N TYR A 32 -3.50 -9.44 -7.09
CA TYR A 32 -3.88 -8.06 -7.27
C TYR A 32 -2.80 -7.31 -8.04
N ILE A 33 -3.21 -6.41 -8.93
CA ILE A 33 -2.31 -5.48 -9.58
C ILE A 33 -2.17 -4.26 -8.66
N LEU A 34 -0.93 -3.98 -8.28
CA LEU A 34 -0.56 -2.88 -7.41
C LEU A 34 0.24 -1.86 -8.19
N LYS A 35 -0.08 -0.58 -7.96
CA LYS A 35 0.74 0.56 -8.39
C LYS A 35 1.43 1.12 -7.17
N LEU A 36 2.76 1.01 -7.14
CA LEU A 36 3.59 1.50 -6.04
C LEU A 36 3.99 2.96 -6.25
N ASP A 37 4.23 3.67 -5.15
CA ASP A 37 4.58 5.09 -5.17
C ASP A 37 5.95 5.37 -5.82
N ASN A 38 6.81 4.36 -5.89
CA ASN A 38 8.09 4.43 -6.62
C ASN A 38 7.95 4.28 -8.15
N GLY A 39 6.71 4.23 -8.66
CA GLY A 39 6.41 4.15 -10.09
C GLY A 39 6.36 2.73 -10.67
N LEU A 40 6.62 1.69 -9.87
CA LEU A 40 6.53 0.30 -10.32
C LEU A 40 5.10 -0.22 -10.26
N ASN A 41 4.74 -1.05 -11.24
CA ASN A 41 3.50 -1.83 -11.24
C ASN A 41 3.85 -3.31 -11.10
N LEU A 42 3.20 -4.02 -10.19
CA LEU A 42 3.47 -5.44 -9.96
C LEU A 42 2.22 -6.21 -9.54
N ILE A 43 2.26 -7.52 -9.75
CA ILE A 43 1.22 -8.45 -9.31
C ILE A 43 1.67 -9.09 -8.00
N ALA A 44 0.83 -9.00 -6.97
CA ALA A 44 1.11 -9.59 -5.67
C ALA A 44 -0.13 -10.21 -5.03
N GLY A 45 0.08 -11.26 -4.24
CA GLY A 45 -0.94 -11.82 -3.37
C GLY A 45 -1.00 -11.10 -2.01
N PRO A 46 -2.11 -11.27 -1.25
CA PRO A 46 -2.33 -10.61 0.03
C PRO A 46 -1.21 -10.82 1.06
N SER A 47 -0.44 -11.89 0.95
CA SER A 47 0.65 -12.16 1.89
C SER A 47 1.85 -11.20 1.76
N ALA A 48 1.92 -10.40 0.68
CA ALA A 48 3.04 -9.51 0.39
C ALA A 48 2.81 -8.07 0.84
N PHE A 49 1.61 -7.74 1.31
CA PHE A 49 1.24 -6.39 1.72
C PHE A 49 0.20 -6.41 2.84
N ILE A 50 0.02 -5.27 3.50
CA ILE A 50 -1.07 -5.03 4.44
C ILE A 50 -1.93 -3.85 3.94
N PRO A 51 -3.27 -3.93 4.04
CA PRO A 51 -4.12 -2.77 3.82
C PRO A 51 -3.83 -1.68 4.84
N LEU A 52 -3.77 -0.43 4.38
CA LEU A 52 -3.71 0.76 5.23
C LEU A 52 -5.12 1.29 5.44
N GLU A 53 -5.46 1.66 6.68
CA GLU A 53 -6.71 2.35 6.94
C GLU A 53 -6.58 3.83 6.57
N LYS A 54 -7.70 4.51 6.27
CA LYS A 54 -7.69 5.96 6.01
C LYS A 54 -7.10 6.78 7.17
N LYS A 55 -7.04 6.23 8.38
CA LYS A 55 -6.42 6.85 9.56
C LYS A 55 -4.88 6.80 9.51
N ASP A 56 -4.29 5.86 8.77
CA ASP A 56 -2.84 5.74 8.60
C ASP A 56 -2.28 6.75 7.60
N TYR A 57 -3.14 7.28 6.71
CA TYR A 57 -2.79 8.33 5.75
C TYR A 57 -2.57 9.71 6.39
N ILE A 58 -3.00 9.91 7.64
CA ILE A 58 -2.65 11.10 8.43
C ILE A 58 -1.32 10.86 9.16
N LYS A 59 -0.31 10.40 8.42
CA LYS A 59 1.11 10.53 8.79
C LYS A 59 1.91 10.84 7.53
N ASN A 60 1.71 12.04 7.01
CA ASN A 60 2.60 12.66 6.03
C ASN A 60 2.62 14.19 6.32
N PRO A 61 3.61 14.97 5.85
CA PRO A 61 5.01 15.00 6.28
C PRO A 61 5.43 16.41 6.75
N PHE A 62 4.51 17.20 7.33
CA PHE A 62 4.75 18.58 7.80
C PHE A 62 4.58 18.76 9.31
N LYS A 63 4.96 17.78 10.14
CA LYS A 63 5.16 18.07 11.55
C LYS A 63 6.54 18.69 11.70
N ASN A 64 6.58 20.01 11.60
CA ASN A 64 7.71 20.81 12.05
C ASN A 64 8.10 20.35 13.46
N GLU A 65 9.39 20.21 13.67
CA GLU A 65 10.00 20.31 14.98
C GLU A 65 9.54 21.63 15.60
N GLU A 66 8.62 21.57 16.56
CA GLU A 66 8.49 22.64 17.55
C GLU A 66 8.62 21.98 18.92
N GLU A 67 9.78 22.27 19.50
CA GLU A 67 10.13 22.34 20.90
C GLU A 67 8.97 22.11 21.88
N GLU A 68 9.01 21.01 22.63
CA GLU A 68 8.57 21.08 24.03
C GLU A 68 9.75 21.62 24.83
N ALA A 69 9.63 22.91 25.16
CA ALA A 69 10.39 23.62 26.17
C ALA A 69 10.06 23.13 27.60
#